data_AF-A0A6B3P0E4-F1
#
_entry.id   AF-A0A6B3P0E4-F1
#
_cell.length_a   1.000
_cell.length_b   1.000
_cell.length_c   1.000
_cell.angle_alpha   90.00
_cell.angle_beta   90.00
_cell.angle_gamma   90.00
#
_symmetry.space_group_name_H-M   'P 1'
#
loop_
_entity.id
_entity.type
_entity.pdbx_description
1 polymer ?
#
loop_
_entity_poly.entity_id
_entity_poly.type
_entity_poly.pdbx_seq_one_letter_code
_entity_poly.pdbx_strand_id
1 'polypeptide(L)' 'MAYVSPVNLVNHARGGTFTEQRIPSHIRLSLAVKSGKIDAETLVQTAIDAGRLSSETLNNDLYLSAVDFELSQLDND' A
#
# COMPACT_ATOMS: atom_id res chain seq x y z
N MET A 1 -12.92 14.62 -3.90
CA MET A 1 -11.84 13.63 -4.11
C MET A 1 -12.21 12.35 -3.41
N ALA A 2 -12.01 11.19 -4.02
CA ALA A 2 -12.30 9.91 -3.39
C ALA A 2 -11.19 9.59 -2.38
N TYR A 3 -11.53 9.54 -1.10
CA TYR A 3 -10.61 9.08 -0.06
C TYR A 3 -10.49 7.55 -0.16
N VAL A 4 -9.29 7.07 -0.46
CA VAL A 4 -8.97 5.63 -0.37
C VAL A 4 -8.50 5.38 1.06
N SER A 5 -9.22 4.57 1.82
CA SER A 5 -8.78 4.20 3.17
C SER A 5 -7.53 3.32 3.12
N PRO A 6 -6.68 3.34 4.16
CA PRO A 6 -5.49 2.50 4.26
C PRO A 6 -5.76 1.01 4.01
N VAL A 7 -6.81 0.47 4.62
CA VAL A 7 -7.24 -0.93 4.41
C VAL A 7 -7.62 -1.21 2.95
N ASN A 8 -8.31 -0.27 2.28
CA ASN A 8 -8.67 -0.42 0.87
C ASN A 8 -7.44 -0.35 -0.03
N LEU A 9 -6.48 0.52 0.30
CA LEU A 9 -5.21 0.63 -0.44
C LEU A 9 -4.45 -0.70 -0.39
N VAL A 10 -4.30 -1.28 0.80
CA VAL A 10 -3.62 -2.57 0.99
C VAL A 10 -4.38 -3.71 0.31
N ASN A 11 -5.71 -3.74 0.41
CA ASN A 11 -6.54 -4.73 -0.30
C ASN A 11 -6.41 -4.61 -1.83
N HIS A 12 -6.35 -3.40 -2.36
CA HIS A 12 -6.10 -3.17 -3.79
C HIS A 12 -4.72 -3.66 -4.21
N ALA A 13 -3.68 -3.40 -3.40
CA ALA A 13 -2.34 -3.91 -3.64
C ALA A 13 -2.30 -5.44 -3.63
N ARG A 14 -2.90 -6.06 -2.60
CA ARG A 14 -3.02 -7.51 -2.46
C ARG A 14 -3.78 -8.12 -3.64
N GLY A 15 -4.82 -7.45 -4.12
CA GLY A 15 -5.61 -7.84 -5.29
C GLY A 15 -4.92 -7.63 -6.65
N GLY A 16 -3.71 -7.06 -6.68
CA GLY A 16 -2.94 -6.87 -7.93
C GLY A 16 -3.23 -5.58 -8.68
N THR A 17 -3.87 -4.60 -8.05
CA THR A 17 -4.14 -3.28 -8.66
C THR A 17 -2.86 -2.57 -9.08
N PHE A 18 -1.75 -2.83 -8.38
CA PHE A 18 -0.48 -2.15 -8.59
C PHE A 18 0.59 -3.01 -9.30
N THR A 19 0.19 -4.11 -9.95
CA THR A 19 1.14 -5.03 -10.60
C THR A 19 1.85 -4.38 -11.78
N GLU A 20 1.19 -3.47 -12.50
CA GLU A 20 1.81 -2.64 -13.55
C GLU A 20 2.91 -1.72 -13.00
N GLN A 21 2.77 -1.28 -11.75
CA GLN A 21 3.77 -0.49 -11.03
C GLN A 21 4.78 -1.36 -10.26
N ARG A 22 4.89 -2.64 -10.63
CA ARG A 22 5.84 -3.63 -10.06
C ARG A 22 5.59 -3.97 -8.58
N ILE A 23 4.41 -3.65 -8.04
CA ILE A 23 4.01 -4.12 -6.72
C ILE A 23 3.50 -5.56 -6.82
N PRO A 24 4.13 -6.52 -6.12
CA PRO A 24 3.65 -7.88 -6.09
C PRO A 24 2.27 -7.96 -5.41
N SER A 25 1.46 -8.93 -5.84
CA SER A 25 0.13 -9.19 -5.28
C SER A 25 0.12 -10.43 -4.37
N HIS A 26 -0.99 -10.67 -3.65
CA HIS A 26 -1.23 -11.88 -2.87
C HIS A 26 -0.07 -12.20 -1.91
N ILE A 27 0.31 -13.48 -1.78
CA ILE A 27 1.42 -13.94 -0.92
C ILE A 27 2.74 -13.22 -1.24
N ARG A 28 2.97 -12.84 -2.50
CA ARG A 28 4.19 -12.12 -2.87
C ARG A 28 4.22 -10.70 -2.30
N LEU A 29 3.07 -10.07 -2.06
CA LEU A 29 3.00 -8.79 -1.35
C LEU A 29 3.48 -8.97 0.09
N SER A 30 2.90 -9.93 0.83
CA SER A 30 3.27 -10.21 2.22
C SER A 30 4.77 -10.51 2.35
N LEU A 31 5.33 -11.32 1.44
CA LEU A 31 6.77 -11.59 1.40
C LEU A 31 7.61 -10.33 1.13
N ALA A 32 7.14 -9.46 0.24
CA ALA A 32 7.85 -8.22 -0.08
C ALA A 32 7.82 -7.24 1.11
N VAL A 33 6.70 -7.16 1.82
CA VAL A 33 6.56 -6.39 3.08
C VAL A 33 7.50 -6.93 4.15
N LYS A 34 7.47 -8.24 4.42
CA LYS A 34 8.39 -8.90 5.36
C LYS A 34 9.86 -8.65 5.06
N SER A 35 10.21 -8.62 3.78
CA SER A 35 11.59 -8.37 3.35
C SER A 35 12.00 -6.89 3.40
N GLY A 36 11.09 -5.97 3.75
CA GLY A 36 11.31 -4.53 3.70
C GLY A 36 11.41 -3.97 2.28
N LYS A 37 11.03 -4.75 1.26
CA LYS A 37 11.04 -4.32 -0.14
C LYS A 37 9.86 -3.40 -0.47
N ILE A 38 8.74 -3.58 0.23
CA ILE A 38 7.55 -2.74 0.13
C ILE A 38 7.19 -2.29 1.53
N ASP A 39 7.13 -0.98 1.73
CA ASP A 39 6.65 -0.33 2.95
C ASP A 39 5.46 0.59 2.63
N ALA A 40 4.95 1.25 3.67
CA ALA A 40 3.82 2.17 3.54
C ALA A 40 4.12 3.30 2.53
N GLU A 41 5.31 3.90 2.59
CA GLU A 41 5.71 4.97 1.68
C GLU A 41 5.74 4.51 0.22
N THR A 42 6.34 3.35 -0.05
CA THR A 42 6.41 2.75 -1.39
C THR A 42 5.01 2.51 -1.95
N LEU A 43 4.11 1.98 -1.12
CA LEU A 43 2.74 1.70 -1.55
C LEU A 43 1.92 2.98 -1.79
N VAL A 44 2.06 3.98 -0.91
CA VAL A 44 1.36 5.26 -1.05
C VAL A 44 1.88 6.03 -2.27
N GLN A 45 3.19 6.08 -2.48
CA GLN A 45 3.79 6.66 -3.67
C GLN A 45 3.27 5.98 -4.94
N THR A 46 3.19 4.65 -4.95
CA THR A 46 2.67 3.91 -6.09
C THR A 46 1.21 4.26 -6.38
N ALA A 47 0.39 4.43 -5.35
CA ALA A 47 -1.01 4.83 -5.51
C ALA A 47 -1.17 6.29 -5.96
N ILE A 48 -0.24 7.18 -5.61
CA ILE A 48 -0.17 8.54 -6.15
C ILE A 48 0.18 8.49 -7.64
N ASP A 49 1.19 7.71 -8.01
CA ASP A 49 1.62 7.54 -9.41
C ASP A 49 0.50 6.94 -10.28
N ALA A 50 -0.33 6.07 -9.68
CA ALA A 50 -1.52 5.49 -10.31
C ALA A 50 -2.73 6.44 -10.33
N GLY A 51 -2.60 7.68 -9.84
CA GLY A 51 -3.68 8.68 -9.80
C GLY A 51 -4.81 8.36 -8.81
N ARG A 52 -4.56 7.47 -7.85
CA ARG A 52 -5.56 7.03 -6.85
C ARG A 52 -5.50 7.82 -5.54
N LEU A 53 -4.37 8.45 -5.25
CA LEU A 53 -4.15 9.28 -4.07
C LEU A 53 -3.60 10.65 -4.47
N SER A 54 -3.84 11.65 -3.62
CA SER A 54 -3.20 12.96 -3.75
C SER A 54 -1.76 12.89 -3.22
N SER A 55 -0.84 13.63 -3.83
CA SER A 55 0.56 13.71 -3.39
C SER A 55 0.72 14.19 -1.94
N GLU A 56 -0.26 14.91 -1.40
CA GLU A 56 -0.28 15.34 -0.01
C GLU A 56 -0.38 14.16 0.98
N THR A 57 -0.82 12.99 0.51
CA THR A 57 -0.99 11.79 1.35
C THR A 57 0.35 11.28 1.89
N LEU A 58 1.46 11.53 1.18
CA LEU A 58 2.80 11.20 1.68
C LEU A 58 3.23 12.05 2.88
N ASN A 59 2.61 13.21 3.11
CA ASN A 59 2.89 14.06 4.26
C ASN A 59 1.92 13.79 5.43
N ASN A 60 1.10 12.74 5.34
CA ASN A 60 0.13 12.39 6.36
C ASN A 60 0.61 11.19 7.17
N ASP A 61 1.32 11.46 8.27
CA ASP A 61 1.90 10.44 9.14
C ASP A 61 0.85 9.47 9.71
N LEU A 62 -0.37 9.95 9.98
CA LEU A 62 -1.47 9.10 10.44
C LEU A 62 -1.90 8.11 9.35
N TYR A 63 -1.93 8.56 8.10
CA TYR A 63 -2.24 7.69 6.96
C TYR A 63 -1.13 6.67 6.73
N LEU A 64 0.13 7.10 6.72
CA LEU A 64 1.29 6.21 6.56
C LEU A 64 1.33 5.15 7.66
N SER A 65 1.15 5.55 8.92
CA SER A 65 1.11 4.63 10.07
C SER A 65 -0.03 3.62 9.96
N ALA A 66 -1.19 4.06 9.47
CA ALA A 66 -2.32 3.16 9.25
C ALA A 66 -2.06 2.19 8.08
N VAL A 67 -1.41 2.63 7.00
CA VAL A 67 -1.02 1.73 5.90
C VAL A 67 0.00 0.71 6.39
N ASP A 68 1.00 1.14 7.17
CA ASP A 68 2.01 0.25 7.74
C ASP A 68 1.37 -0.81 8.66
N PHE A 69 0.44 -0.39 9.51
CA PHE A 69 -0.34 -1.31 10.33
C PHE A 69 -1.09 -2.35 9.47
N GLU A 70 -1.83 -1.91 8.45
CA GLU A 70 -2.56 -2.82 7.55
C GLU A 70 -1.63 -3.76 6.76
N LEU A 71 -0.45 -3.29 6.36
CA LEU A 71 0.58 -4.12 5.72
C LEU A 71 1.12 -5.19 6.67
N SER A 72 1.34 -4.86 7.95
CA SER A 72 1.80 -5.82 8.95
C SER A 72 0.80 -6.95 9.22
N GLN A 73 -0.48 -6.69 8.96
CA GLN A 73 -1.57 -7.67 9.13
C GLN A 73 -1.66 -8.68 7.99
N LEU A 74 -0.99 -8.44 6.85
CA LEU A 74 -0.96 -9.35 5.70
C LEU A 74 -0.31 -10.72 5.99
N ASP A 75 0.33 -10.87 7.13
CA ASP A 75 0.97 -12.10 7.60
C ASP A 75 0.14 -12.88 8.63
N ASN A 76 -0.91 -12.27 9.18
CA ASN A 76 -1.76 -12.86 10.21
C ASN A 76 -3.00 -13.59 9.64
N ASP A 77 -3.05 -13.78 8.32
CA ASP A 77 -4.18 -14.33 7.57
C ASP A 77 -3.70 -15.53 6.71
#